data_AF-W0I9Z1-F1
#
_entry.id   AF-W0I9Z1-F1
#
_cell.length_a   1.000
_cell.length_b   1.000
_cell.length_c   1.000
_cell.angle_alpha   90.00
_cell.angle_beta   90.00
_cell.angle_gamma   90.00
#
_symmetry.space_group_name_H-M   'P 1'
#
loop_
_entity.id
_entity.type
_entity.pdbx_description
1 polymer ?
#
loop_
_entity_poly.entity_id
_entity_poly.type
_entity_poly.pdbx_seq_one_letter_code
_entity_poly.pdbx_strand_id
1 'polypeptide(L)'
;MKSKNVVLAGSWLATTLISVVVLWKGGTTIWNYVFVGILLFMATGLSFSIGYTLEDKEEIKVARELSSISSKIEKIEAKIEKIEEAVEEIRRVLEE
;
A
#
# COMPACT_ATOMS: atom_id res chain seq x y z
N MET A 1 11.84 2.09 8.28
CA MET A 1 10.73 1.23 8.75
C MET A 1 9.43 1.81 8.22
N LYS A 2 8.56 1.00 7.58
CA LYS A 2 7.27 1.48 7.05
C LYS A 2 6.48 2.09 8.21
N SER A 3 5.97 3.32 8.05
CA SER A 3 5.20 4.06 9.08
C SER A 3 4.08 3.23 9.71
N LYS A 4 3.49 2.31 8.92
CA LYS A 4 2.49 1.31 9.33
C LYS A 4 2.95 0.47 10.53
N ASN A 5 4.19 -0.02 10.50
CA ASN A 5 4.75 -0.85 11.57
C ASN A 5 5.01 -0.04 12.85
N VAL A 6 5.32 1.25 12.72
CA VAL A 6 5.54 2.15 13.87
C VAL A 6 4.21 2.43 14.56
N VAL A 7 3.14 2.68 13.81
CA VAL A 7 1.80 2.89 14.36
C VAL A 7 1.26 1.61 15.01
N LEU A 8 1.42 0.46 14.36
CA LEU A 8 1.04 -0.83 14.95
C LEU A 8 1.81 -1.10 16.25
N ALA A 9 3.13 -0.96 16.21
CA ALA A 9 3.98 -1.20 17.39
C ALA A 9 3.64 -0.24 18.53
N GLY A 10 3.40 1.04 18.23
CA GLY A 10 2.98 2.04 19.22
C GLY A 10 1.63 1.71 19.84
N SER A 11 0.65 1.28 19.04
CA SER A 11 -0.68 0.85 19.52
C SER A 11 -0.59 -0.36 20.44
N TRP A 12 0.23 -1.36 20.08
CA TRP A 12 0.46 -2.54 20.91
C TRP A 12 1.22 -2.22 22.21
N LEU A 13 2.21 -1.32 22.15
CA LEU A 13 2.92 -0.84 23.34
C LEU A 13 1.99 -0.08 24.28
N ALA A 14 1.16 0.82 23.76
CA ALA A 14 0.18 1.54 24.57
C ALA A 14 -0.82 0.58 25.22
N THR A 15 -1.34 -0.39 24.45
CA THR A 15 -2.32 -1.37 24.94
C THR A 15 -1.74 -2.24 26.04
N THR A 16 -0.50 -2.71 25.88
CA THR A 16 0.17 -3.54 26.90
C THR A 16 0.46 -2.73 28.17
N LEU A 17 0.97 -1.50 28.05
CA LEU A 17 1.22 -0.63 29.21
C LEU A 17 -0.05 -0.31 29.99
N ILE A 18 -1.12 0.09 29.30
CA ILE A 18 -2.41 0.38 29.93
C ILE A 18 -2.96 -0.87 30.62
N SER A 19 -2.88 -2.02 29.98
CA SER A 19 -3.37 -3.29 30.54
C SER A 19 -2.62 -3.67 31.82
N VAL A 20 -1.30 -3.53 31.83
CA VAL A 20 -0.47 -3.81 33.02
C VAL A 20 -0.83 -2.87 34.17
N VAL A 21 -1.00 -1.56 33.90
CA VAL A 21 -1.36 -0.58 34.92
C VAL A 21 -2.75 -0.86 35.50
N VAL A 22 -3.73 -1.19 34.66
CA VAL A 22 -5.10 -1.52 35.08
C VAL A 22 -5.13 -2.75 35.97
N LEU A 23 -4.42 -3.82 35.60
CA LEU A 23 -4.37 -5.05 36.40
C LEU A 23 -3.59 -4.85 37.71
N TRP A 24 -2.54 -4.02 37.71
CA TRP A 24 -1.77 -3.73 38.92
C TRP A 24 -2.54 -2.86 39.91
N LYS A 25 -3.06 -1.70 39.48
CA LYS A 25 -3.75 -0.75 40.37
C LYS A 25 -5.19 -1.17 40.68
N GLY A 26 -5.89 -1.75 39.71
CA GLY A 26 -7.29 -2.17 39.85
C GLY A 26 -7.48 -3.58 40.39
N GLY A 27 -6.40 -4.39 40.44
CA GLY A 27 -6.44 -5.79 40.83
C GLY A 27 -7.07 -6.71 39.77
N THR A 28 -7.16 -7.99 40.09
CA THR A 28 -7.63 -9.06 39.18
C THR A 28 -9.14 -9.30 39.30
N THR A 29 -9.93 -8.24 39.23
CA THR A 29 -11.39 -8.34 39.17
C THR A 29 -11.87 -8.67 37.76
N ILE A 30 -12.97 -9.40 37.64
CA ILE A 30 -13.59 -9.80 36.35
C ILE A 30 -13.78 -8.59 35.42
N TRP A 31 -14.21 -7.45 35.96
CA TRP A 31 -14.38 -6.21 35.19
C TRP A 31 -13.09 -5.70 34.56
N ASN A 32 -11.95 -5.81 35.25
CA ASN A 32 -10.66 -5.40 34.69
C ASN A 32 -10.20 -6.33 33.57
N TYR A 33 -10.47 -7.63 33.69
CA TYR A 33 -10.20 -8.58 32.60
C TYR A 33 -11.06 -8.31 31.37
N VAL A 34 -12.34 -8.01 31.56
CA VAL A 34 -13.23 -7.62 30.45
C VAL A 34 -12.73 -6.35 29.78
N PHE A 35 -12.32 -5.34 30.56
CA PHE A 35 -11.78 -4.09 30.04
C PHE A 35 -10.49 -4.29 29.23
N VAL A 36 -9.54 -5.06 29.76
CA VAL A 36 -8.31 -5.43 29.04
C VAL A 36 -8.62 -6.22 27.76
N GLY A 37 -9.60 -7.13 27.82
CA GLY A 37 -10.07 -7.89 26.66
C GLY A 37 -10.61 -6.98 25.55
N ILE A 38 -11.42 -5.98 25.90
CA ILE A 38 -11.94 -4.98 24.94
C ILE A 38 -10.79 -4.15 24.34
N LEU A 39 -9.83 -3.74 25.16
CA LEU A 39 -8.64 -3.01 24.70
C LEU A 39 -7.83 -3.81 23.68
N LEU A 40 -7.58 -5.09 23.97
CA LEU A 40 -6.91 -5.99 23.04
C LEU A 40 -7.72 -6.17 21.77
N PHE A 41 -9.03 -6.36 21.88
CA PHE A 41 -9.91 -6.48 20.71
C PHE A 41 -9.85 -5.25 19.80
N MET A 42 -9.85 -4.04 20.38
CA MET A 42 -9.69 -2.81 19.60
C MET A 42 -8.31 -2.70 18.94
N ALA A 43 -7.23 -3.10 19.62
CA ALA A 43 -5.89 -3.12 19.05
C ALA A 43 -5.79 -4.08 17.84
N THR A 44 -6.44 -5.24 17.92
CA THR A 44 -6.54 -6.20 16.81
C THR A 44 -7.38 -5.62 15.66
N GLY A 45 -8.50 -4.97 15.97
CA GLY A 45 -9.35 -4.32 14.97
C GLY A 45 -8.63 -3.20 14.20
N LEU A 46 -7.83 -2.39 14.89
CA LEU A 46 -6.97 -1.38 14.25
C LEU A 46 -5.87 -2.03 13.38
N SER A 47 -5.30 -3.14 13.84
CA SER A 47 -4.30 -3.87 13.07
C SER A 47 -4.88 -4.40 11.75
N PHE A 48 -6.12 -4.92 11.81
CA PHE A 48 -6.84 -5.41 10.64
C PHE A 48 -7.25 -4.27 9.68
N SER A 49 -7.74 -3.14 10.21
CA SER A 49 -8.15 -2.00 9.38
C SER A 49 -6.98 -1.33 8.67
N ILE A 50 -5.84 -1.19 9.35
CA ILE A 50 -4.60 -0.65 8.77
C ILE A 50 -4.05 -1.60 7.70
N GLY A 51 -4.14 -2.92 7.92
CA GLY A 51 -3.78 -3.94 6.93
C GLY A 51 -4.57 -3.76 5.64
N TYR A 52 -5.90 -3.82 5.72
CA TYR A 52 -6.76 -3.75 4.54
C TYR A 52 -6.75 -2.38 3.82
N THR A 53 -6.73 -1.25 4.55
CA THR A 53 -6.95 0.07 3.93
C THR A 53 -5.71 0.65 3.23
N LEU A 54 -4.51 0.11 3.51
CA LEU A 54 -3.24 0.65 3.00
C LEU A 54 -2.50 -0.30 2.05
N GLU A 55 -3.00 -1.51 1.82
CA GLU A 55 -2.46 -2.47 0.85
C GLU A 55 -2.89 -2.07 -0.57
N ASP A 56 -4.16 -1.70 -0.75
CA ASP A 56 -4.74 -1.28 -2.04
C ASP A 56 -4.05 -0.03 -2.64
N LYS A 57 -3.59 0.92 -1.82
CA LYS A 57 -3.12 2.22 -2.36
C LYS A 57 -1.79 2.13 -3.08
N GLU A 58 -0.91 1.22 -2.69
CA GLU A 58 0.40 1.06 -3.35
C GLU A 58 0.22 0.31 -4.69
N GLU A 59 -0.61 -0.74 -4.71
CA GLU A 59 -0.89 -1.51 -5.93
C GLU A 59 -1.65 -0.69 -6.98
N ILE A 60 -2.66 0.07 -6.57
CA ILE A 60 -3.41 0.94 -7.48
C ILE A 60 -2.50 2.01 -8.10
N LYS A 61 -1.55 2.55 -7.34
CA LYS A 61 -0.61 3.56 -7.86
C LYS A 61 0.34 2.94 -8.89
N VAL A 62 0.90 1.77 -8.59
CA VAL A 62 1.80 1.05 -9.49
C VAL A 62 1.07 0.62 -10.76
N ALA A 63 -0.15 0.10 -10.67
CA ALA A 63 -0.97 -0.25 -11.84
C ALA A 63 -1.26 0.97 -12.73
N ARG A 64 -1.51 2.13 -12.12
CA ARG A 64 -1.75 3.38 -12.86
C ARG A 64 -0.48 3.89 -13.56
N GLU A 65 0.67 3.77 -12.91
CA GLU A 65 1.96 4.10 -13.51
C GLU A 65 2.32 3.14 -14.65
N LEU A 66 2.08 1.83 -14.48
CA LEU A 66 2.25 0.83 -15.54
C LEU A 66 1.35 1.10 -16.75
N SER A 67 0.08 1.41 -16.52
CA SER A 67 -0.85 1.78 -17.59
C SER A 67 -0.37 3.03 -18.34
N SER A 68 0.13 4.04 -17.61
CA SER A 68 0.71 5.23 -18.22
C SER A 68 1.94 4.90 -19.08
N ILE A 69 2.83 4.04 -18.60
CA ILE A 69 4.02 3.62 -19.33
C ILE A 69 3.62 2.83 -20.59
N SER A 70 2.68 1.88 -20.48
CA SER A 70 2.18 1.10 -21.63
C SER A 70 1.66 2.02 -22.74
N SER A 71 0.84 3.03 -22.39
CA SER A 71 0.31 3.99 -23.36
C SER A 71 1.39 4.86 -24.03
N LYS A 72 2.53 5.10 -23.35
CA LYS A 72 3.67 5.82 -23.92
C LYS A 72 4.45 4.93 -24.88
N ILE A 73 4.58 3.64 -24.56
CA ILE A 73 5.25 2.65 -25.41
C ILE A 73 4.48 2.49 -26.73
N GLU A 74 3.16 2.28 -26.68
CA GLU A 74 2.34 2.18 -27.91
C GLU A 74 2.48 3.42 -28.81
N LYS A 75 2.53 4.63 -28.21
CA LYS A 75 2.74 5.87 -28.97
C LYS A 75 4.13 5.97 -29.58
N ILE A 76 5.15 5.38 -28.95
CA ILE A 76 6.51 5.34 -29.49
C ILE A 76 6.56 4.34 -30.65
N GLU A 77 5.95 3.17 -30.48
CA GLU A 77 5.87 2.13 -31.51
C GLU A 77 5.19 2.64 -32.78
N ALA A 78 4.03 3.30 -32.65
CA ALA A 78 3.34 3.93 -33.78
C ALA A 78 4.12 5.09 -34.44
N LYS A 79 5.04 5.72 -33.71
CA LYS A 79 5.94 6.74 -34.30
C LYS A 79 7.10 6.09 -35.04
N ILE A 80 7.63 4.99 -34.54
CA ILE A 80 8.70 4.23 -35.18
C ILE A 80 8.19 3.67 -36.51
N GLU A 81 7.00 3.07 -36.52
CA GLU A 81 6.37 2.51 -37.74
C GLU A 81 6.23 3.59 -38.84
N LYS A 82 5.78 4.80 -38.48
CA LYS A 82 5.72 5.93 -39.43
C LYS A 82 7.09 6.39 -39.94
N ILE A 83 8.12 6.30 -39.11
CA ILE A 83 9.48 6.63 -39.53
C ILE A 83 10.00 5.56 -40.48
N GLU A 84 9.74 4.29 -40.21
CA GLU A 84 10.11 3.18 -41.10
C GLU A 84 9.43 3.32 -42.47
N GLU A 85 8.12 3.61 -42.50
CA GLU A 85 7.39 3.88 -43.75
C GLU A 85 8.02 5.04 -44.54
N ALA A 86 8.30 6.16 -43.88
CA ALA A 86 8.90 7.33 -44.53
C ALA A 86 10.32 7.04 -45.04
N VAL A 87 11.11 6.25 -44.31
CA VAL A 87 12.45 5.83 -44.73
C VAL A 87 12.38 4.90 -45.94
N GLU A 88 11.42 3.98 -45.97
CA GLU A 88 11.21 3.09 -47.10
C GLU A 88 10.78 3.85 -48.36
N GLU A 89 9.91 4.85 -48.20
CA GLU A 89 9.48 5.73 -49.29
C GLU A 89 10.65 6.55 -49.87
N ILE A 90 11.48 7.15 -48.99
CA ILE A 90 12.71 7.85 -49.40
C ILE A 90 13.66 6.91 -50.14
N ARG A 91 13.81 5.67 -49.65
CA ARG A 91 14.69 4.69 -50.28
C ARG A 91 14.21 4.30 -51.68
N ARG A 92 12.90 4.13 -51.89
CA ARG A 92 12.34 3.86 -53.23
C ARG A 92 12.59 5.01 -54.19
N VAL A 93 12.40 6.26 -53.74
CA VAL A 93 12.66 7.45 -54.57
C VAL A 93 14.15 7.60 -54.94
N LEU A 94 15.07 7.10 -54.11
CA LEU A 94 16.51 7.14 -54.39
C LEU A 94 17.00 5.97 -55.27
N GLU A 95 16.25 4.88 -55.37
CA GLU A 95 16.58 3.70 -56.21
C GLU A 95 15.95 3.78 -57.62
N GLU A 96 15.01 4.69 -57.88
CA GLU A 96 14.50 5.10 -59.23
C GLU A 96 15.34 6.21 -59.88
#